data_AF-A0A2T3FYW5-F1
#
_entry.id   AF-A0A2T3FYW5-F1
#
_cell.length_a   1.000
_cell.length_b   1.000
_cell.length_c   1.000
_cell.angle_alpha   90.00
_cell.angle_beta   90.00
_cell.angle_gamma   90.00
#
_symmetry.space_group_name_H-M   'P 1'
#
loop_
_entity.id
_entity.type
_entity.pdbx_description
1 polymer ?
#
loop_
_entity_poly.entity_id
_entity_poly.type
_entity_poly.pdbx_seq_one_letter_code
_entity_poly.pdbx_strand_id
1 'polypeptide(L)'
;MKRILICILVVLGCFFIDHESCRHQNEIDQIDLNDCQKLMIVAHPDDETIWGGDHLLKGHYLVVCLTNGNNPTRRKEFMKIMKETHNQGLIFDYPDKTNGKRDSWVHVKGSIEKDVAYLSHKKKWKCVVSHNPLGEYGHIHHRLTSQIVSIKCSQQNLYYFGKYYKKNHVPENLKKINQYDAKMKLINDYTSQKKVMRHLNHMMKYENWVKAKDWRSL
;
A
#
# COMPACT_ATOMS: atom_id res chain seq x y z
N MET A 1 28.83 40.47 51.42
CA MET A 1 27.70 39.88 50.69
C MET A 1 28.13 39.63 49.25
N LYS A 2 28.42 38.37 48.88
CA LYS A 2 28.84 38.00 47.52
C LYS A 2 27.59 37.86 46.64
N ARG A 3 27.47 38.67 45.58
CA ARG A 3 26.42 38.54 44.56
C ARG A 3 26.83 37.42 43.61
N ILE A 4 26.09 36.31 43.63
CA ILE A 4 26.21 35.23 42.66
C ILE A 4 25.42 35.66 41.42
N LEU A 5 26.12 35.90 40.31
CA LEU A 5 25.52 36.14 39.01
C LEU A 5 25.17 34.77 38.40
N ILE A 6 23.89 34.42 38.37
CA ILE A 6 23.41 33.21 37.71
C ILE A 6 23.30 33.53 36.21
N CYS A 7 24.27 33.08 35.42
CA CYS A 7 24.18 33.07 33.96
C CYS A 7 23.20 31.97 33.54
N ILE A 8 21.99 32.35 33.14
CA ILE A 8 21.05 31.44 32.47
C ILE A 8 21.53 31.29 31.02
N LEU A 9 22.25 30.21 30.76
CA LEU A 9 22.52 29.72 29.40
C LEU A 9 21.21 29.19 28.82
N VAL A 10 20.51 30.00 28.04
CA VAL A 10 19.42 29.54 27.19
C VAL A 10 20.05 28.73 26.06
N VAL A 11 20.13 27.42 26.24
CA VAL A 11 20.40 26.50 25.14
C VAL A 11 19.12 26.47 24.29
N LEU A 12 19.03 27.38 23.32
CA LEU A 12 18.15 27.22 22.17
C LEU A 12 18.64 25.98 21.44
N GLY A 13 18.12 24.83 21.84
CA GLY A 13 18.22 23.62 21.05
C GLY A 13 17.61 23.95 19.69
N CYS A 14 18.47 24.11 18.68
CA CYS A 14 18.06 24.00 17.30
C CYS A 14 17.47 22.59 17.17
N PHE A 15 16.16 22.48 17.36
CA PHE A 15 15.39 21.40 16.77
C PHE A 15 15.56 21.62 15.27
N PHE A 16 16.60 21.03 14.71
CA PHE A 16 16.61 20.68 13.30
C PHE A 16 15.45 19.69 13.15
N ILE A 17 14.25 20.24 12.95
CA ILE A 17 13.13 19.47 12.41
C ILE A 17 13.68 19.03 11.07
N ASP A 18 14.02 17.75 10.99
CA ASP A 18 14.56 17.14 9.80
C ASP A 18 13.47 17.18 8.73
N HIS A 19 13.40 18.33 8.06
CA HIS A 19 12.43 18.68 7.03
C HIS A 19 12.78 17.96 5.73
N GLU A 20 13.34 16.75 5.81
CA GLU A 20 13.42 15.84 4.68
C GLU A 20 12.00 15.70 4.15
N SER A 21 11.79 16.31 2.98
CA SER A 21 10.52 16.41 2.29
C SER A 21 9.96 15.03 1.99
N CYS A 22 8.64 14.96 1.84
CA CYS A 22 7.97 13.80 1.26
C CYS A 22 8.68 13.48 -0.08
N ARG A 23 9.22 12.26 -0.21
CA ARG A 23 10.17 11.90 -1.28
C ARG A 23 9.51 12.02 -2.64
N HIS A 24 8.26 11.56 -2.73
CA HIS A 24 7.46 11.57 -3.95
C HIS A 24 6.40 12.66 -3.95
N GLN A 25 6.61 13.77 -3.24
CA GLN A 25 5.60 14.82 -3.11
C GLN A 25 5.18 15.37 -4.49
N ASN A 26 6.14 15.62 -5.38
CA ASN A 26 5.86 16.18 -6.70
C ASN A 26 4.97 15.24 -7.54
N GLU A 27 5.25 13.94 -7.53
CA GLU A 27 4.45 12.93 -8.21
C GLU A 27 3.03 12.84 -7.62
N ILE A 28 2.92 12.93 -6.30
CA ILE A 28 1.63 12.93 -5.59
C ILE A 28 0.83 14.21 -5.90
N ASP A 29 1.50 15.36 -6.05
CA ASP A 29 0.83 16.65 -6.30
C ASP A 29 0.36 16.82 -7.73
N GLN A 30 0.96 16.08 -8.68
CA GLN A 30 0.60 16.13 -10.10
C GLN A 30 -0.54 15.18 -10.49
N ILE A 31 -0.93 14.24 -9.62
CA ILE A 31 -1.98 13.28 -9.95
C ILE A 31 -3.38 13.94 -9.89
N ASP A 32 -4.22 13.69 -10.89
CA ASP A 32 -5.60 14.16 -10.87
C ASP A 32 -6.44 13.34 -9.89
N LEU A 33 -6.88 13.97 -8.80
CA LEU A 33 -7.67 13.32 -7.76
C LEU A 33 -9.18 13.56 -7.87
N ASN A 34 -9.67 14.23 -8.92
CA ASN A 34 -11.08 14.64 -9.00
C ASN A 34 -12.03 13.45 -8.87
N ASP A 35 -11.80 12.39 -9.65
CA ASP A 35 -12.62 11.17 -9.63
C ASP A 35 -12.19 10.15 -8.56
N CYS A 36 -11.10 10.43 -7.85
CA CYS A 36 -10.57 9.54 -6.82
C CYS A 36 -11.28 9.76 -5.48
N GLN A 37 -12.07 8.77 -5.06
CA GLN A 37 -12.77 8.78 -3.76
C GLN A 37 -12.11 7.84 -2.75
N LYS A 38 -11.30 6.89 -3.22
CA LYS A 38 -10.71 5.80 -2.45
C LYS A 38 -9.20 5.75 -2.67
N LEU A 39 -8.46 5.31 -1.67
CA LEU A 39 -7.01 5.15 -1.72
C LEU A 39 -6.67 3.68 -1.46
N MET A 40 -5.89 3.07 -2.34
CA MET A 40 -5.32 1.75 -2.17
C MET A 40 -3.80 1.85 -2.12
N ILE A 41 -3.17 1.34 -1.07
CA ILE A 41 -1.71 1.35 -0.94
C ILE A 41 -1.21 -0.09 -0.88
N VAL A 42 -0.34 -0.46 -1.81
CA VAL A 42 0.21 -1.82 -1.93
C VAL A 42 1.73 -1.82 -1.96
N ALA A 43 2.33 -2.95 -1.60
CA ALA A 43 3.78 -3.10 -1.57
C ALA A 43 4.35 -3.27 -2.98
N HIS A 44 3.72 -4.12 -3.78
CA HIS A 44 4.21 -4.55 -5.08
C HIS A 44 3.14 -4.35 -6.16
N PRO A 45 3.55 -4.13 -7.42
CA PRO A 45 2.63 -4.29 -8.54
C PRO A 45 2.07 -5.70 -8.50
N ASP A 46 0.82 -5.91 -8.91
CA ASP A 46 0.00 -7.13 -8.82
C ASP A 46 -0.84 -7.28 -7.54
N ASP A 47 -0.37 -6.79 -6.40
CA ASP A 47 -1.08 -6.90 -5.13
C ASP A 47 -2.49 -6.29 -5.22
N GLU A 48 -2.60 -5.14 -5.89
CA GLU A 48 -3.86 -4.41 -6.06
C GLU A 48 -4.89 -5.23 -6.84
N THR A 49 -4.43 -6.02 -7.81
CA THR A 49 -5.28 -6.85 -8.65
C THR A 49 -5.58 -8.18 -7.98
N ILE A 50 -4.60 -8.81 -7.33
CA ILE A 50 -4.76 -10.10 -6.63
C ILE A 50 -5.79 -9.94 -5.50
N TRP A 51 -5.63 -8.93 -4.67
CA TRP A 51 -6.42 -8.76 -3.45
C TRP A 51 -7.58 -7.77 -3.60
N GLY A 52 -7.63 -7.00 -4.70
CA GLY A 52 -8.62 -5.95 -4.90
C GLY A 52 -9.19 -5.81 -6.31
N GLY A 53 -8.91 -6.73 -7.23
CA GLY A 53 -9.34 -6.60 -8.63
C GLY A 53 -10.84 -6.38 -8.86
N ASP A 54 -11.74 -7.03 -8.11
CA ASP A 54 -13.20 -6.78 -8.20
C ASP A 54 -13.57 -5.36 -7.72
N HIS A 55 -12.80 -4.81 -6.79
CA HIS A 55 -12.95 -3.41 -6.36
C HIS A 55 -12.37 -2.43 -7.37
N LEU A 56 -11.23 -2.73 -8.00
CA LEU A 56 -10.63 -1.89 -9.02
C LEU A 56 -11.54 -1.75 -10.24
N LEU A 57 -12.22 -2.82 -10.65
CA LEU A 57 -13.23 -2.79 -11.72
C LEU A 57 -14.39 -1.82 -11.45
N LYS A 58 -14.62 -1.41 -10.20
CA LYS A 58 -15.63 -0.41 -9.80
C LYS A 58 -15.09 1.03 -9.78
N GLY A 59 -13.82 1.23 -10.10
CA GLY A 59 -13.20 2.56 -10.29
C GLY A 59 -13.03 3.40 -9.02
N HIS A 60 -12.71 4.68 -9.22
CA HIS A 60 -12.58 5.74 -8.20
C HIS A 60 -11.44 5.54 -7.17
N TYR A 61 -10.39 4.81 -7.55
CA TYR A 61 -9.18 4.69 -6.74
C TYR A 61 -8.06 5.59 -7.24
N LEU A 62 -7.35 6.18 -6.29
CA LEU A 62 -5.90 6.30 -6.40
C LEU A 62 -5.28 5.00 -5.88
N VAL A 63 -4.49 4.31 -6.70
CA VAL A 63 -3.70 3.16 -6.30
C VAL A 63 -2.23 3.56 -6.24
N VAL A 64 -1.59 3.36 -5.09
CA VAL A 64 -0.18 3.65 -4.86
C VAL A 64 0.56 2.35 -4.60
N CYS A 65 1.48 2.00 -5.48
CA CYS A 65 2.41 0.90 -5.30
C CYS A 65 3.75 1.43 -4.79
N LEU A 66 4.24 0.91 -3.66
CA LEU A 66 5.43 1.43 -2.99
C LEU A 66 6.74 1.06 -3.69
N THR A 67 6.80 -0.05 -4.44
CA THR A 67 8.05 -0.54 -5.03
C THR A 67 7.98 -0.70 -6.55
N ASN A 68 9.13 -1.01 -7.15
CA ASN A 68 9.28 -1.40 -8.55
C ASN A 68 8.96 -0.31 -9.59
N GLY A 69 8.89 0.97 -9.20
CA GLY A 69 8.79 2.10 -10.13
C GLY A 69 9.97 2.18 -11.12
N ASN A 70 11.15 1.74 -10.70
CA ASN A 70 12.35 1.62 -11.54
C ASN A 70 12.40 0.32 -12.36
N ASN A 71 11.44 -0.60 -12.22
CA ASN A 71 11.34 -1.82 -13.02
C ASN A 71 10.39 -1.58 -14.21
N PRO A 72 10.90 -1.41 -15.45
CA PRO A 72 10.07 -0.98 -16.57
C PRO A 72 8.94 -1.95 -16.91
N THR A 73 9.19 -3.26 -16.80
CA THR A 73 8.20 -4.29 -17.08
C THR A 73 7.08 -4.24 -16.04
N ARG A 74 7.42 -4.28 -14.75
CA ARG A 74 6.43 -4.28 -13.67
C ARG A 74 5.63 -2.98 -13.63
N ARG A 75 6.28 -1.83 -13.86
CA ARG A 75 5.63 -0.52 -14.00
C ARG A 75 4.66 -0.49 -15.16
N LYS A 76 5.04 -1.00 -16.33
CA LYS A 76 4.16 -1.04 -17.50
C LYS A 76 2.91 -1.89 -17.24
N GLU A 77 3.07 -3.05 -16.61
CA GLU A 77 1.93 -3.91 -16.24
C GLU A 77 1.01 -3.22 -15.25
N PHE A 78 1.55 -2.60 -14.19
CA PHE A 78 0.77 -1.82 -13.22
C PHE A 78 -0.06 -0.71 -13.87
N MET A 79 0.59 0.16 -14.66
CA MET A 79 -0.09 1.27 -15.29
C MET A 79 -1.11 0.81 -16.34
N LYS A 80 -0.90 -0.36 -16.97
CA LYS A 80 -1.88 -0.98 -17.86
C LYS A 80 -3.18 -1.29 -17.10
N ILE A 81 -3.10 -1.93 -15.92
CA ILE A 81 -4.29 -2.21 -15.10
C ILE A 81 -5.00 -0.94 -14.69
N MET A 82 -4.26 0.08 -14.26
CA MET A 82 -4.85 1.37 -13.84
C MET A 82 -5.64 2.00 -14.99
N LYS A 83 -5.08 1.98 -16.20
CA LYS A 83 -5.76 2.45 -17.41
C LYS A 83 -7.01 1.64 -17.73
N GLU A 84 -6.92 0.31 -17.73
CA GLU A 84 -8.05 -0.58 -18.07
C GLU A 84 -9.20 -0.53 -17.07
N THR A 85 -8.89 -0.24 -15.81
CA THR A 85 -9.88 -0.12 -14.73
C THR A 85 -10.33 1.32 -14.46
N HIS A 86 -9.87 2.27 -15.28
CA HIS A 86 -10.17 3.70 -15.15
C HIS A 86 -9.85 4.26 -13.74
N ASN A 87 -8.72 3.84 -13.18
CA ASN A 87 -8.19 4.32 -11.90
C ASN A 87 -6.91 5.13 -12.10
N GLN A 88 -6.59 5.97 -11.12
CA GLN A 88 -5.30 6.66 -11.07
C GLN A 88 -4.25 5.78 -10.40
N GLY A 89 -3.03 5.83 -10.92
CA GLY A 89 -1.92 4.99 -10.46
C GLY A 89 -0.67 5.81 -10.19
N LEU A 90 -0.07 5.58 -9.01
CA LEU A 90 1.29 6.00 -8.69
C LEU A 90 2.11 4.76 -8.33
N ILE A 91 3.33 4.71 -8.84
CA ILE A 91 4.27 3.63 -8.52
C ILE A 91 5.62 4.25 -8.14
N PHE A 92 5.99 4.06 -6.88
CA PHE A 92 7.23 4.54 -6.31
C PHE A 92 8.37 3.53 -6.52
N ASP A 93 9.59 3.98 -6.33
CA ASP A 93 10.80 3.21 -6.61
C ASP A 93 11.50 2.69 -5.33
N TYR A 94 10.80 2.62 -4.20
CA TYR A 94 11.39 2.04 -2.98
C TYR A 94 11.89 0.61 -3.26
N PRO A 95 13.01 0.20 -2.62
CA PRO A 95 13.66 -1.05 -2.95
C PRO A 95 12.78 -2.25 -2.64
N ASP A 96 12.49 -3.06 -3.65
CA ASP A 96 11.96 -4.41 -3.45
C ASP A 96 13.10 -5.38 -3.07
N LYS A 97 14.27 -5.19 -3.69
CA LYS A 97 15.48 -5.95 -3.41
C LYS A 97 16.68 -5.03 -3.35
N THR A 98 17.61 -5.36 -2.47
CA THR A 98 18.95 -4.77 -2.38
C THR A 98 19.97 -5.89 -2.46
N ASN A 99 20.94 -5.77 -3.38
CA ASN A 99 21.95 -6.80 -3.64
C ASN A 99 21.34 -8.20 -3.91
N GLY A 100 20.25 -8.23 -4.67
CA GLY A 100 19.53 -9.46 -5.05
C GLY A 100 18.68 -10.10 -3.95
N LYS A 101 18.74 -9.61 -2.72
CA LYS A 101 17.93 -10.08 -1.58
C LYS A 101 16.78 -9.12 -1.33
N ARG A 102 15.67 -9.64 -0.79
CA ARG A 102 14.52 -8.81 -0.39
C ARG A 102 14.98 -7.75 0.61
N ASP A 103 14.61 -6.51 0.36
CA ASP A 103 14.97 -5.41 1.25
C ASP A 103 14.24 -5.52 2.60
N SER A 104 14.79 -4.94 3.66
CA SER A 104 14.15 -4.92 5.00
C SER A 104 13.41 -3.61 5.28
N TRP A 105 13.54 -2.64 4.38
CA TRP A 105 13.14 -1.24 4.48
C TRP A 105 13.71 -0.48 5.67
N VAL A 106 14.70 -1.01 6.38
CA VAL A 106 15.27 -0.36 7.58
C VAL A 106 15.73 1.07 7.28
N HIS A 107 16.34 1.31 6.12
CA HIS A 107 16.87 2.62 5.73
C HIS A 107 15.87 3.53 5.00
N VAL A 108 14.74 3.01 4.52
CA VAL A 108 13.75 3.78 3.74
C VAL A 108 12.39 3.90 4.42
N LYS A 109 12.19 3.20 5.55
CA LYS A 109 10.91 3.19 6.28
C LYS A 109 10.43 4.59 6.65
N GLY A 110 11.33 5.46 7.11
CA GLY A 110 10.98 6.85 7.44
C GLY A 110 10.43 7.62 6.25
N SER A 111 11.02 7.46 5.06
CA SER A 111 10.53 8.08 3.83
C SER A 111 9.18 7.51 3.40
N ILE A 112 9.00 6.18 3.45
CA ILE A 112 7.72 5.53 3.14
C ILE A 112 6.63 6.06 4.08
N GLU A 113 6.92 6.18 5.37
CA GLU A 113 6.00 6.72 6.36
C GLU A 113 5.58 8.16 6.07
N LYS A 114 6.50 9.02 5.61
CA LYS A 114 6.22 10.40 5.22
C LYS A 114 5.30 10.44 4.00
N ASP A 115 5.59 9.65 2.97
CA ASP A 115 4.77 9.60 1.74
C ASP A 115 3.36 9.07 2.01
N VAL A 116 3.22 8.00 2.80
CA VAL A 116 1.92 7.46 3.19
C VAL A 116 1.13 8.46 4.05
N ALA A 117 1.78 9.15 4.98
CA ALA A 117 1.12 10.21 5.76
C ALA A 117 0.66 11.37 4.86
N TYR A 118 1.48 11.76 3.88
CA TYR A 118 1.13 12.81 2.93
C TYR A 118 -0.11 12.42 2.10
N LEU A 119 -0.10 11.21 1.52
CA LEU A 119 -1.25 10.63 0.79
C LEU A 119 -2.52 10.56 1.64
N SER A 120 -2.39 10.16 2.91
CA SER A 120 -3.50 10.09 3.87
C SER A 120 -4.17 11.45 4.05
N HIS A 121 -3.39 12.54 4.04
CA HIS A 121 -3.89 13.91 4.26
C HIS A 121 -4.32 14.63 2.98
N LYS A 122 -4.04 14.11 1.78
CA LYS A 122 -4.47 14.76 0.52
C LYS A 122 -5.98 14.97 0.45
N LYS A 123 -6.76 14.02 0.95
CA LYS A 123 -8.23 14.06 0.95
C LYS A 123 -8.79 13.31 2.15
N LYS A 124 -10.05 13.60 2.48
CA LYS A 124 -10.86 12.72 3.32
C LYS A 124 -11.37 11.56 2.46
N TRP A 125 -10.62 10.47 2.44
CA TRP A 125 -10.91 9.30 1.62
C TRP A 125 -12.18 8.58 2.13
N LYS A 126 -13.07 8.20 1.21
CA LYS A 126 -14.24 7.37 1.57
C LYS A 126 -13.82 5.97 2.04
N CYS A 127 -12.69 5.49 1.54
CA CYS A 127 -12.07 4.23 1.90
C CYS A 127 -10.56 4.34 1.70
N VAL A 128 -9.79 3.91 2.69
CA VAL A 128 -8.37 3.57 2.53
C VAL A 128 -8.26 2.06 2.65
N VAL A 129 -7.51 1.40 1.77
CA VAL A 129 -7.29 -0.04 1.82
C VAL A 129 -5.81 -0.38 1.62
N SER A 130 -5.34 -1.39 2.34
CA SER A 130 -3.98 -1.92 2.19
C SER A 130 -3.90 -3.38 2.61
N HIS A 131 -2.68 -3.93 2.58
CA HIS A 131 -2.33 -5.25 3.09
C HIS A 131 -2.83 -5.47 4.51
N ASN A 132 -3.21 -6.70 4.85
CA ASN A 132 -3.59 -7.03 6.22
C ASN A 132 -2.40 -7.25 7.15
N PRO A 133 -2.60 -7.18 8.48
CA PRO A 133 -1.52 -7.33 9.45
C PRO A 133 -0.72 -8.64 9.38
N LEU A 134 -1.25 -9.71 8.78
CA LEU A 134 -0.53 -10.97 8.59
C LEU A 134 0.37 -10.96 7.34
N GLY A 135 0.21 -9.96 6.46
CA GLY A 135 0.99 -9.82 5.23
C GLY A 135 0.60 -10.82 4.15
N GLU A 136 -0.69 -11.16 4.12
CA GLU A 136 -1.30 -12.19 3.28
C GLU A 136 -0.72 -13.58 3.51
N TYR A 137 0.17 -14.05 2.65
CA TYR A 137 0.87 -15.32 2.83
C TYR A 137 2.14 -15.16 3.68
N GLY A 138 2.18 -14.15 4.56
CA GLY A 138 3.30 -13.88 5.45
C GLY A 138 4.44 -13.07 4.80
N HIS A 139 4.17 -12.26 3.78
CA HIS A 139 5.20 -11.46 3.12
C HIS A 139 5.61 -10.25 3.97
N ILE A 140 6.92 -10.02 4.13
CA ILE A 140 7.43 -8.96 5.02
C ILE A 140 7.06 -7.55 4.54
N HIS A 141 7.17 -7.24 3.24
CA HIS A 141 6.75 -5.91 2.75
C HIS A 141 5.25 -5.69 2.91
N HIS A 142 4.43 -6.75 2.86
CA HIS A 142 2.99 -6.61 3.06
C HIS A 142 2.71 -6.27 4.53
N ARG A 143 3.39 -6.93 5.47
CA ARG A 143 3.32 -6.59 6.91
C ARG A 143 3.80 -5.18 7.19
N LEU A 144 4.94 -4.76 6.61
CA LEU A 144 5.49 -3.42 6.81
C LEU A 144 4.56 -2.35 6.21
N THR A 145 4.04 -2.58 5.01
CA THR A 145 3.04 -1.69 4.39
C THR A 145 1.79 -1.61 5.26
N SER A 146 1.25 -2.74 5.69
CA SER A 146 0.10 -2.81 6.60
C SER A 146 0.35 -2.01 7.87
N GLN A 147 1.49 -2.21 8.53
CA GLN A 147 1.86 -1.47 9.75
C GLN A 147 1.91 0.04 9.51
N ILE A 148 2.57 0.49 8.45
CA ILE A 148 2.71 1.91 8.12
C ILE A 148 1.33 2.52 7.84
N VAL A 149 0.53 1.91 6.96
CA VAL A 149 -0.82 2.41 6.63
C VAL A 149 -1.72 2.40 7.87
N SER A 150 -1.66 1.37 8.70
CA SER A 150 -2.46 1.28 9.93
C SER A 150 -2.23 2.46 10.86
N ILE A 151 -0.97 2.90 10.99
CA ILE A 151 -0.60 4.03 11.83
C ILE A 151 -0.98 5.35 11.17
N LYS A 152 -0.52 5.58 9.92
CA LYS A 152 -0.63 6.88 9.25
C LYS A 152 -2.02 7.17 8.68
N CYS A 153 -2.84 6.15 8.48
CA CYS A 153 -4.22 6.26 8.00
C CYS A 153 -5.25 5.88 9.08
N SER A 154 -4.86 5.84 10.36
CA SER A 154 -5.73 5.44 11.49
C SER A 154 -7.00 6.28 11.63
N GLN A 155 -6.96 7.55 11.22
CA GLN A 155 -8.11 8.47 11.25
C GLN A 155 -9.01 8.36 10.00
N GLN A 156 -8.65 7.51 9.03
CA GLN A 156 -9.43 7.29 7.82
C GLN A 156 -10.36 6.07 7.97
N ASN A 157 -11.29 5.91 7.02
CA ASN A 157 -12.11 4.70 6.93
C ASN A 157 -11.27 3.54 6.36
N LEU A 158 -10.41 2.96 7.21
CA LEU A 158 -9.39 1.98 6.83
C LEU A 158 -9.95 0.55 6.75
N TYR A 159 -9.58 -0.15 5.69
CA TYR A 159 -9.81 -1.56 5.43
C TYR A 159 -8.50 -2.28 5.17
N TYR A 160 -8.49 -3.57 5.45
CA TYR A 160 -7.44 -4.48 5.04
C TYR A 160 -7.97 -5.44 3.97
N PHE A 161 -7.06 -5.92 3.13
CA PHE A 161 -7.31 -7.09 2.30
C PHE A 161 -7.74 -8.30 3.16
N GLY A 162 -8.52 -9.20 2.57
CA GLY A 162 -9.03 -10.37 3.28
C GLY A 162 -7.92 -11.34 3.66
N LYS A 163 -8.22 -12.27 4.58
CA LYS A 163 -7.26 -13.26 5.05
C LYS A 163 -6.82 -14.20 3.91
N TYR A 164 -5.53 -14.48 3.82
CA TYR A 164 -5.01 -15.60 3.05
C TYR A 164 -5.36 -16.92 3.72
N TYR A 165 -5.77 -17.91 2.92
CA TYR A 165 -5.92 -19.29 3.33
C TYR A 165 -5.04 -20.18 2.46
N LYS A 166 -4.41 -21.20 3.08
CA LYS A 166 -3.72 -22.25 2.32
C LYS A 166 -4.73 -23.00 1.45
N LYS A 167 -4.30 -23.54 0.30
CA LYS A 167 -5.17 -24.16 -0.73
C LYS A 167 -6.22 -25.14 -0.18
N ASN A 168 -5.87 -25.97 0.79
CA ASN A 168 -6.76 -26.98 1.36
C ASN A 168 -7.49 -26.53 2.65
N HIS A 169 -7.41 -25.24 2.98
CA HIS A 169 -7.97 -24.65 4.22
C HIS A 169 -8.80 -23.40 3.93
N VAL A 170 -9.30 -23.25 2.70
CA VAL A 170 -10.20 -22.15 2.35
C VAL A 170 -11.59 -22.46 2.93
N PRO A 171 -12.18 -21.57 3.76
CA PRO A 171 -13.51 -21.79 4.31
C PRO A 171 -14.56 -21.90 3.21
N GLU A 172 -15.46 -22.89 3.32
CA GLU A 172 -16.51 -23.15 2.32
C GLU A 172 -17.49 -21.98 2.17
N ASN A 173 -17.75 -21.29 3.28
CA ASN A 173 -18.66 -20.15 3.36
C ASN A 173 -18.00 -18.80 2.97
N LEU A 174 -16.75 -18.81 2.52
CA LEU A 174 -16.07 -17.57 2.14
C LEU A 174 -16.76 -16.97 0.90
N LYS A 175 -17.25 -15.72 1.04
CA LYS A 175 -17.98 -15.03 -0.04
C LYS A 175 -17.08 -14.84 -1.26
N LYS A 176 -17.51 -15.37 -2.40
CA LYS A 176 -16.86 -15.17 -3.70
C LYS A 176 -17.16 -13.77 -4.26
N ILE A 177 -16.26 -13.25 -5.06
CA ILE A 177 -16.47 -12.01 -5.83
C ILE A 177 -17.43 -12.25 -7.00
N ASN A 178 -18.04 -11.17 -7.48
CA ASN A 178 -19.02 -11.23 -8.56
C ASN A 178 -18.35 -11.21 -9.95
N GLN A 179 -17.31 -10.39 -10.15
CA GLN A 179 -16.68 -10.20 -11.46
C GLN A 179 -15.41 -11.04 -11.63
N TYR A 180 -15.49 -12.33 -11.32
CA TYR A 180 -14.32 -13.22 -11.32
C TYR A 180 -13.63 -13.29 -12.69
N ASP A 181 -14.37 -13.48 -13.78
CA ASP A 181 -13.79 -13.60 -15.12
C ASP A 181 -13.11 -12.31 -15.58
N ALA A 182 -13.71 -11.15 -15.27
CA ALA A 182 -13.11 -9.86 -15.55
C ALA A 182 -11.84 -9.64 -14.73
N LYS A 183 -11.84 -9.99 -13.44
CA LYS A 183 -10.65 -9.97 -12.59
C LYS A 183 -9.55 -10.88 -13.12
N MET A 184 -9.89 -12.07 -13.60
CA MET A 184 -8.92 -13.01 -14.17
C MET A 184 -8.26 -12.48 -15.45
N LYS A 185 -8.95 -11.67 -16.25
CA LYS A 185 -8.33 -10.96 -17.39
C LYS A 185 -7.23 -10.01 -16.91
N LEU A 186 -7.53 -9.16 -15.92
CA LEU A 186 -6.55 -8.26 -15.30
C LEU A 186 -5.34 -9.01 -14.72
N ILE A 187 -5.60 -10.14 -14.03
CA ILE A 187 -4.53 -10.99 -13.48
C ILE A 187 -3.59 -11.51 -14.57
N ASN A 188 -4.14 -11.87 -15.74
CA ASN A 188 -3.36 -12.41 -16.84
C ASN A 188 -2.49 -11.35 -17.54
N ASP A 189 -2.80 -10.07 -17.36
CA ASP A 189 -2.01 -8.95 -17.90
C ASP A 189 -0.70 -8.71 -17.14
N TYR A 190 -0.57 -9.25 -15.92
CA TYR A 190 0.71 -9.38 -15.22
C TYR A 190 1.53 -10.56 -15.74
N THR A 191 1.89 -10.49 -17.03
CA THR A 191 2.60 -11.56 -17.75
C THR A 191 3.94 -11.94 -17.13
N SER A 192 4.62 -11.01 -16.47
CA SER A 192 5.88 -11.23 -15.76
C SER A 192 5.72 -12.05 -14.47
N GLN A 193 4.49 -12.19 -13.96
CA GLN A 193 4.19 -12.78 -12.65
C GLN A 193 3.38 -14.07 -12.70
N LYS A 194 3.38 -14.78 -13.83
CA LYS A 194 2.65 -16.06 -14.00
C LYS A 194 2.88 -17.06 -12.85
N LYS A 195 4.08 -17.10 -12.28
CA LYS A 195 4.40 -17.97 -11.13
C LYS A 195 3.61 -17.59 -9.87
N VAL A 196 3.51 -16.29 -9.57
CA VAL A 196 2.71 -15.75 -8.45
C VAL A 196 1.23 -16.05 -8.69
N MET A 197 0.73 -15.76 -9.90
CA MET A 197 -0.68 -15.98 -10.24
C MET A 197 -1.08 -17.45 -10.12
N ARG A 198 -0.22 -18.36 -10.56
CA ARG A 198 -0.44 -19.81 -10.38
C ARG A 198 -0.41 -20.22 -8.92
N HIS A 199 0.49 -19.66 -8.12
CA HIS A 199 0.63 -19.99 -6.70
C HIS A 199 -0.57 -19.53 -5.86
N LEU A 200 -1.16 -18.39 -6.22
CA LEU A 200 -2.25 -17.75 -5.47
C LEU A 200 -3.64 -17.97 -6.11
N ASN A 201 -3.74 -18.80 -7.16
CA ASN A 201 -4.97 -18.94 -7.94
C ASN A 201 -6.21 -19.32 -7.10
N HIS A 202 -6.03 -20.09 -6.03
CA HIS A 202 -7.10 -20.54 -5.15
C HIS A 202 -7.72 -19.39 -4.36
N MET A 203 -6.99 -18.29 -4.18
CA MET A 203 -7.46 -17.07 -3.52
C MET A 203 -8.11 -16.06 -4.46
N MET A 204 -7.90 -16.12 -5.78
CA MET A 204 -8.30 -15.03 -6.69
C MET A 204 -9.80 -14.73 -6.73
N LYS A 205 -10.65 -15.69 -6.38
CA LYS A 205 -12.11 -15.54 -6.26
C LYS A 205 -12.57 -14.92 -4.93
N TYR A 206 -11.64 -14.60 -4.03
CA TYR A 206 -11.90 -14.13 -2.68
C TYR A 206 -11.12 -12.83 -2.45
N GLU A 207 -11.83 -11.81 -1.99
CA GLU A 207 -11.20 -10.54 -1.57
C GLU A 207 -11.53 -10.25 -0.13
N ASN A 208 -12.80 -10.41 0.26
CA ASN A 208 -13.27 -10.46 1.65
C ASN A 208 -12.60 -9.42 2.56
N TRP A 209 -12.51 -8.17 2.08
CA TRP A 209 -11.89 -7.07 2.80
C TRP A 209 -12.54 -6.90 4.17
N VAL A 210 -11.72 -6.56 5.16
CA VAL A 210 -12.14 -6.42 6.54
C VAL A 210 -11.85 -5.01 6.98
N LYS A 211 -12.82 -4.35 7.63
CA LYS A 211 -12.57 -3.03 8.20
C LYS A 211 -11.53 -3.14 9.31
N ALA A 212 -10.59 -2.20 9.39
CA ALA A 212 -9.44 -2.33 10.29
C ALA A 212 -9.83 -2.54 11.77
N LYS A 213 -10.88 -1.85 12.24
CA LYS A 213 -11.41 -2.01 13.60
C LYS A 213 -12.01 -3.39 13.89
N ASP A 214 -12.42 -4.11 12.85
CA ASP A 214 -13.04 -5.43 12.95
C ASP A 214 -11.99 -6.53 12.69
N TRP A 215 -10.73 -6.16 12.47
CA TRP A 215 -9.64 -7.10 12.30
C TRP A 215 -9.34 -7.80 13.62
N ARG A 216 -9.56 -9.12 13.64
CA ARG A 216 -9.15 -10.00 14.73
C ARG A 216 -7.98 -10.84 14.25
N SER A 217 -6.81 -10.65 14.86
CA SER A 217 -5.72 -11.62 14.76
C SER A 217 -6.23 -12.94 15.31
N LEU A 218 -5.96 -14.03 14.59
CA LEU A 218 -6.06 -15.37 15.16
C LEU A 218 -4.96 -15.54 16.22
#